data_AF-A0A1G7CYH3-F1
#
_entry.id   AF-A0A1G7CYH3-F1
#
_cell.length_a   1.000
_cell.length_b   1.000
_cell.length_c   1.000
_cell.angle_alpha   90.00
_cell.angle_beta   90.00
_cell.angle_gamma   90.00
#
_symmetry.space_group_name_H-M   'P 1'
#
loop_
_entity.id
_entity.type
_entity.pdbx_description
1 polymer ?
#
loop_
_entity_poly.entity_id
_entity_poly.type
_entity_poly.pdbx_seq_one_letter_code
_entity_poly.pdbx_strand_id
1 'polypeptide(L)'
;MVSSVGTTTTDASGNQYKVVLSDDFSSGYKYSNWGSVYHGGVYGNGAFWWNASDVKVTSGEMQVSATRHANNSWSAGGFNSKAAGITIKYGTVEFDARVETAQGTQAAIMMWPKSDVWPRDGEIDILETPKGTGMHTVHWAGANNQDTYSAKLSGIDTNQTHHYKMTWLPNLLTISVDGKVVGTWTNPDIIPDTAMGFGAMSYVAASNQAWLGGAPNSTTPSKVTTHIDNVVMSQWTGAGSSGGTTPSAPTTPTTPTTPPVTKTIGTGGDTLVLKINQDAYNGNAQYTISVDGKQIGTTLTASASHAAGQDDTITVKGDWGAGSHKVTVNFLNDAYGGSAALDRNLHVDGITFNGKALSNGTADLSKNGPVDFGFAKATTPTPTPTPAPSTDPAVVVKTIGSGSDTIVMKVSQDAYNGNCQYIVSVDGKQIGGTLSAGALHSTSKDDIITIKGDWGVGDHKLTVKFINDASGSGGDRNLYIDDLTFNGTTFAKDTATFRINGPNDFRFSEAAEGFAATYIGTAYKDSFAVDHGDGRVVIDRFTSGSDKLVFNDLAKADLHMATTTQGGVSGLLLTFDDTADTVFLAHVSKLATTDMLFV
;
A
#
# COMPACT_ATOMS: atom_id res chain seq x y z
N MET A 1 8.83 28.02 -0.55
CA MET A 1 7.43 28.38 -0.93
C MET A 1 6.66 28.84 0.32
N VAL A 2 5.70 29.78 0.23
CA VAL A 2 4.83 30.15 1.38
C VAL A 2 3.39 30.28 0.89
N SER A 3 2.46 29.59 1.56
CA SER A 3 1.02 29.72 1.33
C SER A 3 0.30 30.13 2.61
N SER A 4 -0.77 30.91 2.54
CA SER A 4 -1.55 31.23 3.75
C SER A 4 -2.27 30.00 4.28
N VAL A 5 -2.25 29.80 5.61
CA VAL A 5 -3.05 28.75 6.26
C VAL A 5 -4.52 28.99 5.97
N GLY A 6 -5.24 27.91 5.63
CA GLY A 6 -6.64 27.95 5.20
C GLY A 6 -6.84 28.11 3.69
N THR A 7 -5.82 28.46 2.91
CA THR A 7 -5.89 28.44 1.45
C THR A 7 -6.28 27.05 0.98
N THR A 8 -7.26 26.98 0.09
CA THR A 8 -7.66 25.74 -0.57
C THR A 8 -7.18 25.75 -2.01
N THR A 9 -6.51 24.70 -2.42
CA THR A 9 -6.11 24.46 -3.81
C THR A 9 -6.81 23.20 -4.31
N THR A 10 -7.00 23.11 -5.61
CA THR A 10 -7.52 21.91 -6.26
C THR A 10 -6.47 21.43 -7.26
N ASP A 11 -6.07 20.17 -7.18
CA ASP A 11 -5.18 19.61 -8.20
C ASP A 11 -5.94 19.30 -9.51
N ALA A 12 -5.19 18.90 -10.54
CA ALA A 12 -5.74 18.56 -11.84
C ALA A 12 -6.70 17.36 -11.81
N SER A 13 -6.67 16.53 -10.76
CA SER A 13 -7.56 15.39 -10.56
C SER A 13 -8.81 15.75 -9.74
N GLY A 14 -9.00 17.03 -9.41
CA GLY A 14 -10.15 17.51 -8.64
C GLY A 14 -10.04 17.31 -7.14
N ASN A 15 -8.89 16.83 -6.64
CA ASN A 15 -8.65 16.72 -5.21
C ASN A 15 -8.45 18.11 -4.63
N GLN A 16 -9.19 18.41 -3.56
CA GLN A 16 -9.02 19.66 -2.83
C GLN A 16 -8.06 19.46 -1.65
N TYR A 17 -7.18 20.45 -1.45
CA TYR A 17 -6.21 20.48 -0.37
C TYR A 17 -6.32 21.81 0.37
N LYS A 18 -6.47 21.75 1.68
CA LYS A 18 -6.50 22.93 2.54
C LYS A 18 -5.21 23.03 3.32
N VAL A 19 -4.47 24.13 3.17
CA VAL A 19 -3.23 24.39 3.91
C VAL A 19 -3.54 24.41 5.41
N VAL A 20 -2.89 23.54 6.18
CA VAL A 20 -3.01 23.46 7.65
C VAL A 20 -1.76 23.95 8.38
N LEU A 21 -0.61 23.95 7.72
CA LEU A 21 0.65 24.49 8.23
C LEU A 21 1.41 25.15 7.10
N SER A 22 2.00 26.29 7.40
CA SER A 22 2.90 27.02 6.51
C SER A 22 3.91 27.78 7.36
N ASP A 23 5.19 27.54 7.11
CA ASP A 23 6.27 28.23 7.80
C ASP A 23 7.45 28.44 6.86
N ASP A 24 7.94 29.67 6.78
CA ASP A 24 9.14 30.05 6.04
C ASP A 24 10.31 30.35 6.99
N PHE A 25 10.12 30.12 8.29
CA PHE A 25 11.09 30.31 9.37
C PHE A 25 11.68 31.74 9.46
N SER A 26 11.16 32.70 8.70
CA SER A 26 11.62 34.10 8.72
C SER A 26 11.43 34.78 10.07
N SER A 27 10.48 34.28 10.85
CA SER A 27 10.07 34.83 12.16
C SER A 27 10.52 33.98 13.35
N GLY A 28 11.52 33.11 13.17
CA GLY A 28 12.01 32.23 14.23
C GLY A 28 11.16 30.98 14.44
N TYR A 29 11.45 30.24 15.52
CA TYR A 29 10.73 29.01 15.86
C TYR A 29 9.32 29.33 16.38
N LYS A 30 8.29 28.83 15.69
CA LYS A 30 6.89 29.02 16.07
C LYS A 30 6.35 27.81 16.85
N TYR A 31 6.24 27.92 18.17
CA TYR A 31 5.63 26.87 19.00
C TYR A 31 4.20 26.51 18.60
N SER A 32 3.45 27.45 18.02
CA SER A 32 2.11 27.20 17.48
C SER A 32 2.10 26.26 16.28
N ASN A 33 3.21 26.13 15.56
CA ASN A 33 3.34 25.24 14.39
C ASN A 33 4.00 23.90 14.77
N TRP A 34 4.97 23.95 15.70
CA TRP A 34 5.92 22.86 15.91
C TRP A 34 5.90 22.26 17.31
N GLY A 35 5.23 22.90 18.27
CA GLY A 35 5.16 22.45 19.65
C GLY A 35 6.54 22.44 20.32
N SER A 36 6.68 21.61 21.37
CA SER A 36 7.98 21.43 22.04
C SER A 36 8.89 20.52 21.20
N VAL A 37 10.16 20.91 21.10
CA VAL A 37 11.21 20.06 20.51
C VAL A 37 11.52 18.87 21.41
N TYR A 38 12.12 17.83 20.82
CA TYR A 38 12.61 16.68 21.58
C TYR A 38 13.72 17.10 22.53
N HIS A 39 13.67 16.59 23.76
CA HIS A 39 14.61 16.96 24.81
C HIS A 39 14.77 15.83 25.82
N GLY A 40 16.00 15.64 26.30
CA GLY A 40 16.32 14.66 27.33
C GLY A 40 16.20 13.20 26.87
N GLY A 41 16.77 12.29 27.66
CA GLY A 41 16.74 10.86 27.38
C GLY A 41 17.72 10.42 26.30
N VAL A 42 18.30 9.25 26.49
CA VAL A 42 19.15 8.60 25.49
C VAL A 42 18.24 7.89 24.48
N TYR A 43 18.51 8.06 23.19
CA TYR A 43 17.78 7.39 22.13
C TYR A 43 17.96 5.86 22.22
N GLY A 44 17.01 5.08 21.70
CA GLY A 44 16.94 3.63 21.90
C GLY A 44 18.19 2.84 21.45
N ASN A 45 19.02 3.40 20.57
CA ASN A 45 20.28 2.80 20.14
C ASN A 45 21.49 3.10 21.05
N GLY A 46 21.32 3.95 22.07
CA GLY A 46 22.38 4.35 23.01
C GLY A 46 23.41 5.35 22.47
N ALA A 47 23.30 5.81 21.22
CA ALA A 47 24.35 6.57 20.55
C ALA A 47 24.27 8.10 20.76
N PHE A 48 23.09 8.62 21.08
CA PHE A 48 22.89 10.04 21.36
C PHE A 48 21.74 10.29 22.34
N TRP A 49 21.67 11.50 22.90
CA TRP A 49 20.49 11.97 23.64
C TRP A 49 19.82 13.14 22.93
N TRP A 50 18.53 13.35 23.20
CA TRP A 50 17.82 14.50 22.64
C TRP A 50 18.21 15.79 23.32
N ASN A 51 18.49 16.82 22.53
CA ASN A 51 18.87 18.13 23.04
C ASN A 51 18.13 19.24 22.29
N ALA A 52 17.36 20.03 23.02
CA ALA A 52 16.60 21.14 22.46
C ALA A 52 17.48 22.18 21.74
N SER A 53 18.74 22.37 22.18
CA SER A 53 19.67 23.30 21.53
C SER A 53 20.15 22.86 20.15
N ASP A 54 19.87 21.61 19.75
CA ASP A 54 20.14 21.10 18.42
C ASP A 54 18.98 21.31 17.43
N VAL A 55 17.92 22.01 17.85
CA VAL A 55 16.89 22.57 16.97
C VAL A 55 16.89 24.08 17.12
N LYS A 56 17.12 24.80 16.03
CA LYS A 56 17.10 26.27 16.04
C LYS A 56 16.64 26.82 14.71
N VAL A 57 15.96 27.96 14.74
CA VAL A 57 15.77 28.77 13.54
C VAL A 57 16.85 29.84 13.51
N THR A 58 17.66 29.85 12.46
CA THR A 58 18.72 30.86 12.26
C THR A 58 18.84 31.13 10.77
N SER A 59 19.14 32.37 10.40
CA SER A 59 19.31 32.76 8.99
C SER A 59 18.08 32.48 8.10
N GLY A 60 16.88 32.46 8.68
CA GLY A 60 15.62 32.22 7.94
C GLY A 60 15.35 30.76 7.59
N GLU A 61 16.04 29.80 8.21
CA GLU A 61 15.83 28.36 8.02
C GLU A 61 15.77 27.64 9.37
N MET A 62 15.04 26.53 9.42
CA MET A 62 15.11 25.57 10.52
C MET A 62 16.38 24.73 10.38
N GLN A 63 17.21 24.70 11.41
CA GLN A 63 18.38 23.85 11.53
C GLN A 63 18.14 22.76 12.58
N VAL A 64 18.28 21.51 12.17
CA VAL A 64 18.26 20.32 13.04
C VAL A 64 19.64 19.67 12.97
N SER A 65 20.30 19.48 14.11
CA SER A 65 21.70 19.05 14.12
C SER A 65 21.96 17.80 14.95
N ALA A 66 23.03 17.08 14.59
CA ALA A 66 23.77 16.21 15.50
C ALA A 66 25.03 16.94 15.96
N THR A 67 25.27 17.03 17.27
CA THR A 67 26.41 17.76 17.85
C THR A 67 27.26 16.83 18.72
N ARG A 68 28.57 16.81 18.45
CA ARG A 68 29.57 16.12 19.29
C ARG A 68 30.02 17.04 20.41
N HIS A 69 29.96 16.53 21.63
CA HIS A 69 30.39 17.24 22.84
C HIS A 69 31.85 16.96 23.18
N ALA A 70 32.42 17.73 24.11
CA ALA A 70 33.83 17.63 24.50
C ALA A 70 34.24 16.24 25.04
N ASN A 71 33.29 15.48 25.59
CA ASN A 71 33.48 14.11 26.07
C ASN A 71 33.25 13.04 24.97
N ASN A 72 33.20 13.45 23.69
CA ASN A 72 32.92 12.62 22.50
C ASN A 72 31.53 11.98 22.43
N SER A 73 30.65 12.27 23.38
CA SER A 73 29.27 11.85 23.33
C SER A 73 28.46 12.78 22.41
N TRP A 74 27.34 12.29 21.88
CA TRP A 74 26.56 13.01 20.85
C TRP A 74 25.18 13.38 21.34
N SER A 75 24.71 14.56 20.98
CA SER A 75 23.29 14.91 21.04
C SER A 75 22.72 15.09 19.65
N ALA A 76 21.39 15.02 19.55
CA ALA A 76 20.67 15.33 18.33
C ALA A 76 19.39 16.13 18.59
N GLY A 77 19.00 16.90 17.58
CA GLY A 77 17.74 17.64 17.55
C GLY A 77 16.63 16.84 16.88
N GLY A 78 15.39 17.12 17.27
CA GLY A 78 14.20 16.65 16.57
C GLY A 78 12.96 17.45 16.95
N PHE A 79 12.02 17.55 16.02
CA PHE A 79 10.74 18.21 16.22
C PHE A 79 9.65 17.54 15.36
N ASN A 80 8.39 17.75 15.71
CA ASN A 80 7.26 17.30 14.90
C ASN A 80 6.03 18.18 15.12
N SER A 81 5.32 18.56 14.05
CA SER A 81 4.13 19.41 14.11
C SER A 81 2.97 18.82 14.91
N LYS A 82 2.94 17.50 15.11
CA LYS A 82 1.97 16.84 16.00
C LYS A 82 2.09 17.29 17.46
N ALA A 83 3.26 17.77 17.89
CA ALA A 83 3.45 18.34 19.22
C ALA A 83 2.69 19.67 19.40
N ALA A 84 2.34 20.35 18.31
CA ALA A 84 1.39 21.47 18.29
C ALA A 84 -0.06 21.03 18.00
N GLY A 85 -0.32 19.72 17.89
CA GLY A 85 -1.62 19.17 17.51
C GLY A 85 -1.93 19.29 16.02
N ILE A 86 -0.97 19.66 15.18
CA ILE A 86 -1.17 19.81 13.73
C ILE A 86 -0.76 18.52 13.03
N THR A 87 -1.73 17.83 12.45
CA THR A 87 -1.55 16.57 11.71
C THR A 87 -2.43 16.55 10.48
N ILE A 88 -2.08 15.74 9.47
CA ILE A 88 -2.95 15.41 8.34
C ILE A 88 -3.14 13.90 8.23
N LYS A 89 -4.29 13.47 7.70
CA LYS A 89 -4.48 12.11 7.13
C LYS A 89 -4.76 12.31 5.65
N TYR A 90 -3.79 11.99 4.79
CA TYR A 90 -3.78 12.37 3.38
C TYR A 90 -3.63 13.88 3.15
N GLY A 91 -2.99 14.26 2.06
CA GLY A 91 -2.68 15.64 1.74
C GLY A 91 -1.40 15.81 0.94
N THR A 92 -0.84 17.00 1.01
CA THR A 92 0.49 17.30 0.47
C THR A 92 1.41 17.86 1.55
N VAL A 93 2.70 17.59 1.41
CA VAL A 93 3.76 18.23 2.18
C VAL A 93 4.83 18.69 1.20
N GLU A 94 5.18 19.97 1.23
CA GLU A 94 6.15 20.59 0.34
C GLU A 94 7.17 21.37 1.17
N PHE A 95 8.46 21.19 0.90
CA PHE A 95 9.54 21.87 1.61
C PHE A 95 10.80 21.94 0.78
N ASP A 96 11.64 22.93 1.07
CA ASP A 96 12.99 23.02 0.50
C ASP A 96 14.00 22.65 1.60
N ALA A 97 14.93 21.73 1.31
CA ALA A 97 15.91 21.29 2.28
C ALA A 97 17.26 20.87 1.67
N ARG A 98 18.32 20.97 2.48
CA ARG A 98 19.65 20.38 2.25
C ARG A 98 20.17 19.73 3.53
N VAL A 99 20.96 18.68 3.39
CA VAL A 99 21.51 17.88 4.48
C VAL A 99 23.02 17.77 4.33
N GLU A 100 23.76 18.25 5.34
CA GLU A 100 25.21 18.03 5.41
C GLU A 100 25.51 16.53 5.53
N THR A 101 26.36 16.01 4.63
CA THR A 101 26.73 14.59 4.65
C THR A 101 27.91 14.33 5.58
N ALA A 102 27.77 13.35 6.46
CA ALA A 102 28.89 12.87 7.27
C ALA A 102 28.76 11.40 7.67
N GLN A 103 29.90 10.77 7.92
CA GLN A 103 29.99 9.39 8.40
C GLN A 103 29.26 9.23 9.74
N GLY A 104 28.38 8.24 9.84
CA GLY A 104 27.70 7.85 11.08
C GLY A 104 26.60 8.79 11.55
N THR A 105 26.15 9.70 10.68
CA THR A 105 25.00 10.56 10.91
C THR A 105 24.04 10.52 9.72
N GLN A 106 22.76 10.74 9.96
CA GLN A 106 21.80 11.01 8.88
C GLN A 106 20.75 12.03 9.31
N ALA A 107 20.06 12.62 8.33
CA ALA A 107 18.76 13.24 8.53
C ALA A 107 17.66 12.19 8.34
N ALA A 108 16.56 12.38 9.04
CA ALA A 108 15.27 11.77 8.71
C ALA A 108 14.21 12.87 8.76
N ILE A 109 13.61 13.19 7.61
CA ILE A 109 12.50 14.13 7.43
C ILE A 109 11.28 13.31 7.04
N MET A 110 10.26 13.31 7.90
CA MET A 110 9.24 12.26 7.90
C MET A 110 7.85 12.78 8.26
N MET A 111 6.86 11.93 8.00
CA MET A 111 5.54 11.95 8.61
C MET A 111 5.50 10.85 9.67
N TRP A 112 5.24 11.24 10.92
CA TRP A 112 5.19 10.32 12.06
C TRP A 112 3.76 10.25 12.64
N PRO A 113 3.26 9.05 13.01
CA PRO A 113 1.88 8.87 13.44
C PRO A 113 1.60 9.60 14.75
N LYS A 114 0.41 10.22 14.80
CA LYS A 114 -0.10 10.94 15.98
C LYS A 114 -0.17 10.04 17.21
N SER A 115 -0.45 8.76 17.01
CA SER A 115 -0.64 7.75 18.05
C SER A 115 0.64 7.31 18.76
N ASP A 116 1.82 7.57 18.17
CA ASP A 116 3.11 7.02 18.62
C ASP A 116 3.19 5.48 18.63
N VAL A 117 2.32 4.79 17.88
CA VAL A 117 2.38 3.32 17.79
C VAL A 117 3.06 2.88 16.50
N TRP A 118 4.34 2.54 16.61
CA TRP A 118 5.16 2.04 15.51
C TRP A 118 5.42 0.52 15.66
N PRO A 119 5.45 -0.27 14.56
CA PRO A 119 5.24 0.12 13.16
C PRO A 119 3.76 0.11 12.71
N ARG A 120 2.83 -0.23 13.63
CA ARG A 120 1.39 -0.41 13.35
C ARG A 120 0.78 0.72 12.54
N ASP A 121 1.01 1.96 12.95
CA ASP A 121 0.35 3.12 12.34
C ASP A 121 1.18 3.76 11.21
N GLY A 122 2.29 3.10 10.86
CA GLY A 122 3.19 3.43 9.76
C GLY A 122 4.09 4.63 10.01
N GLU A 123 4.96 4.89 9.04
CA GLU A 123 5.85 6.06 8.97
C GLU A 123 6.16 6.33 7.49
N ILE A 124 6.21 7.61 7.11
CA ILE A 124 6.57 8.02 5.74
C ILE A 124 7.80 8.90 5.79
N ASP A 125 8.92 8.36 5.39
CA ASP A 125 10.18 9.08 5.25
C ASP A 125 10.24 9.79 3.90
N ILE A 126 10.02 11.10 3.94
CA ILE A 126 10.14 11.95 2.75
C ILE A 126 11.61 12.09 2.35
N LEU A 127 12.52 12.10 3.32
CA LEU A 127 13.97 12.03 3.08
C LEU A 127 14.69 11.41 4.28
N GLU A 128 15.36 10.29 4.05
CA GLU A 128 16.46 9.79 4.87
C GLU A 128 17.78 9.92 4.10
N THR A 129 18.90 10.04 4.82
CA THR A 129 20.23 10.20 4.19
C THR A 129 21.27 9.16 4.64
N PRO A 130 20.96 7.85 4.62
CA PRO A 130 21.92 6.84 5.02
C PRO A 130 23.17 6.90 4.14
N LYS A 131 24.34 6.97 4.75
CA LYS A 131 25.63 7.11 4.04
C LYS A 131 25.66 8.30 3.07
N GLY A 132 24.85 9.34 3.31
CA GLY A 132 24.72 10.50 2.44
C GLY A 132 23.89 10.28 1.16
N THR A 133 23.14 9.18 1.07
CA THR A 133 22.30 8.89 -0.10
C THR A 133 20.85 9.30 0.16
N GLY A 134 20.22 10.04 -0.76
CA GLY A 134 18.79 10.33 -0.69
C GLY A 134 17.93 9.06 -0.80
N MET A 135 17.26 8.71 0.30
CA MET A 135 16.38 7.56 0.44
C MET A 135 14.98 8.01 0.86
N HIS A 136 13.96 7.37 0.30
CA HIS A 136 12.56 7.65 0.56
C HIS A 136 11.88 6.35 0.97
N THR A 137 11.28 6.30 2.14
CA THR A 137 10.86 5.04 2.76
C THR A 137 9.43 5.13 3.23
N VAL A 138 8.72 4.02 3.11
CA VAL A 138 7.42 3.82 3.75
C VAL A 138 7.56 2.61 4.65
N HIS A 139 7.21 2.76 5.92
CA HIS A 139 7.18 1.71 6.92
C HIS A 139 5.73 1.35 7.28
N TRP A 140 5.48 0.07 7.51
CA TRP A 140 4.21 -0.46 7.97
C TRP A 140 4.42 -1.71 8.84
N ALA A 141 3.41 -2.07 9.62
CA ALA A 141 3.41 -3.34 10.34
C ALA A 141 3.21 -4.51 9.37
N GLY A 142 4.20 -5.39 9.30
CA GLY A 142 4.03 -6.69 8.67
C GLY A 142 3.19 -7.64 9.53
N ALA A 143 3.01 -8.88 9.05
CA ALA A 143 2.06 -9.85 9.60
C ALA A 143 2.13 -10.10 11.13
N ASN A 144 3.30 -9.96 11.75
CA ASN A 144 3.53 -10.15 13.19
C ASN A 144 3.84 -8.83 13.91
N ASN A 145 3.36 -7.71 13.36
CA ASN A 145 3.68 -6.35 13.82
C ASN A 145 5.18 -6.01 13.77
N GLN A 146 5.97 -6.76 12.99
CA GLN A 146 7.35 -6.40 12.69
C GLN A 146 7.40 -5.21 11.72
N ASP A 147 8.45 -4.41 11.83
CA ASP A 147 8.70 -3.36 10.85
C ASP A 147 8.92 -3.98 9.46
N THR A 148 8.16 -3.50 8.50
CA THR A 148 8.29 -3.83 7.10
C THR A 148 8.33 -2.52 6.34
N TYR A 149 9.24 -2.42 5.37
CA TYR A 149 9.48 -1.15 4.68
C TYR A 149 9.71 -1.33 3.19
N SER A 150 9.48 -0.24 2.46
CA SER A 150 9.80 -0.13 1.04
C SER A 150 10.57 1.16 0.79
N ALA A 151 11.89 1.03 0.61
CA ALA A 151 12.76 2.15 0.30
C ALA A 151 12.91 2.36 -1.22
N LYS A 152 13.08 3.63 -1.62
CA LYS A 152 13.44 4.08 -2.98
C LYS A 152 14.63 5.03 -2.87
N LEU A 153 15.65 4.82 -3.69
CA LEU A 153 16.82 5.70 -3.75
C LEU A 153 16.67 6.67 -4.93
N SER A 154 16.88 7.96 -4.69
CA SER A 154 16.75 9.00 -5.73
C SER A 154 18.07 9.34 -6.42
N GLY A 155 19.20 9.07 -5.77
CA GLY A 155 20.53 9.39 -6.29
C GLY A 155 20.86 10.89 -6.33
N ILE A 156 20.06 11.72 -5.64
CA ILE A 156 20.30 13.16 -5.50
C ILE A 156 21.53 13.44 -4.60
N ASP A 157 22.16 14.59 -4.80
CA ASP A 157 23.18 15.10 -3.89
C ASP A 157 22.52 15.89 -2.76
N THR A 158 22.38 15.25 -1.60
CA THR A 158 21.65 15.86 -0.48
C THR A 158 22.34 17.10 0.10
N ASN A 159 23.60 17.39 -0.25
CA ASN A 159 24.28 18.61 0.19
C ASN A 159 23.77 19.87 -0.53
N GLN A 160 23.00 19.70 -1.61
CA GLN A 160 22.35 20.79 -2.34
C GLN A 160 20.92 20.99 -1.83
N THR A 161 20.43 22.23 -1.93
CA THR A 161 19.02 22.52 -1.65
C THR A 161 18.17 21.93 -2.76
N HIS A 162 17.21 21.11 -2.36
CA HIS A 162 16.24 20.48 -3.24
C HIS A 162 14.81 20.79 -2.78
N HIS A 163 13.89 20.84 -3.74
CA HIS A 163 12.46 20.98 -3.49
C HIS A 163 11.80 19.60 -3.37
N TYR A 164 11.30 19.26 -2.20
CA TYR A 164 10.60 18.01 -1.92
C TYR A 164 9.10 18.24 -1.92
N LYS A 165 8.36 17.33 -2.55
CA LYS A 165 6.90 17.26 -2.48
C LYS A 165 6.45 15.84 -2.26
N MET A 166 5.72 15.61 -1.18
CA MET A 166 4.95 14.41 -0.93
C MET A 166 3.48 14.67 -1.32
N THR A 167 2.90 13.78 -2.12
CA THR A 167 1.44 13.70 -2.33
C THR A 167 0.95 12.39 -1.75
N TRP A 168 0.06 12.45 -0.78
CA TRP A 168 -0.45 11.31 -0.02
C TRP A 168 -1.96 11.27 -0.10
N LEU A 169 -2.49 10.23 -0.72
CA LEU A 169 -3.90 9.94 -0.92
C LEU A 169 -4.16 8.48 -0.48
N PRO A 170 -5.42 8.06 -0.31
CA PRO A 170 -5.74 6.71 0.17
C PRO A 170 -5.09 5.58 -0.64
N ASN A 171 -4.88 5.78 -1.94
CA ASN A 171 -4.38 4.77 -2.88
C ASN A 171 -3.11 5.22 -3.62
N LEU A 172 -2.51 6.34 -3.22
CA LEU A 172 -1.35 6.90 -3.90
C LEU A 172 -0.50 7.67 -2.91
N LEU A 173 0.76 7.27 -2.81
CA LEU A 173 1.80 8.09 -2.20
C LEU A 173 2.88 8.32 -3.26
N THR A 174 3.19 9.58 -3.54
CA THR A 174 4.33 9.95 -4.37
C THR A 174 5.25 10.90 -3.62
N ILE A 175 6.54 10.75 -3.88
CA ILE A 175 7.55 11.73 -3.48
C ILE A 175 8.23 12.19 -4.75
N SER A 176 8.26 13.50 -4.96
CA SER A 176 9.02 14.15 -6.02
C SER A 176 10.10 15.05 -5.45
N VAL A 177 11.24 15.10 -6.13
CA VAL A 177 12.34 16.00 -5.86
C VAL A 177 12.58 16.84 -7.11
N ASP A 178 12.57 18.17 -6.96
CA ASP A 178 12.71 19.15 -8.04
C ASP A 178 11.73 18.89 -9.20
N GLY A 179 10.48 18.53 -8.85
CA GLY A 179 9.42 18.22 -9.81
C GLY A 179 9.50 16.82 -10.43
N LYS A 180 10.57 16.05 -10.20
CA LYS A 180 10.70 14.68 -10.69
C LYS A 180 10.23 13.67 -9.65
N VAL A 181 9.32 12.78 -10.01
CA VAL A 181 8.90 11.67 -9.12
C VAL A 181 10.06 10.69 -8.90
N VAL A 182 10.42 10.50 -7.64
CA VAL A 182 11.51 9.59 -7.20
C VAL A 182 10.99 8.40 -6.37
N GLY A 183 9.78 8.51 -5.83
CA GLY A 183 9.09 7.44 -5.13
C GLY A 183 7.61 7.38 -5.53
N THR A 184 7.09 6.18 -5.71
CA THR A 184 5.66 5.94 -5.93
C THR A 184 5.26 4.63 -5.27
N TRP A 185 4.21 4.72 -4.45
CA TRP A 185 3.52 3.59 -3.84
C TRP A 185 2.04 3.71 -4.19
N THR A 186 1.46 2.63 -4.69
CA THR A 186 0.05 2.58 -5.11
C THR A 186 -0.73 1.46 -4.45
N ASN A 187 -0.07 0.66 -3.60
CA ASN A 187 -0.73 -0.34 -2.80
C ASN A 187 -1.26 0.34 -1.51
N PRO A 188 -2.59 0.51 -1.34
CA PRO A 188 -3.13 1.12 -0.13
C PRO A 188 -2.74 0.36 1.15
N ASP A 189 -2.50 -0.96 1.07
CA ASP A 189 -2.16 -1.79 2.24
C ASP A 189 -0.78 -1.45 2.86
N ILE A 190 0.10 -0.77 2.12
CA ILE A 190 1.41 -0.34 2.63
C ILE A 190 1.49 1.17 2.84
N ILE A 191 0.53 1.93 2.31
CA ILE A 191 0.50 3.39 2.47
C ILE A 191 -0.12 3.66 3.83
N PRO A 192 0.57 4.34 4.75
CA PRO A 192 -0.01 4.64 6.04
C PRO A 192 -1.31 5.42 5.88
N ASP A 193 -2.27 5.17 6.75
CA ASP A 193 -3.63 5.72 6.66
C ASP A 193 -4.07 6.35 7.99
N THR A 194 -3.17 6.59 8.92
CA THR A 194 -3.46 7.24 10.20
C THR A 194 -3.13 8.73 10.13
N ALA A 195 -3.54 9.52 11.14
CA ALA A 195 -3.14 10.93 11.17
C ALA A 195 -1.65 11.07 11.52
N MET A 196 -0.90 11.85 10.74
CA MET A 196 0.55 12.03 10.91
C MET A 196 0.94 13.50 10.96
N GLY A 197 1.99 13.82 11.71
CA GLY A 197 2.61 15.14 11.73
C GLY A 197 3.95 15.12 10.99
N PHE A 198 4.25 16.22 10.30
CA PHE A 198 5.55 16.44 9.66
C PHE A 198 6.61 16.77 10.72
N GLY A 199 7.78 16.16 10.61
CA GLY A 199 8.91 16.43 11.48
C GLY A 199 10.24 16.11 10.84
N ALA A 200 11.30 16.49 11.53
CA ALA A 200 12.65 16.12 11.17
C ALA A 200 13.47 15.81 12.43
N MET A 201 14.42 14.90 12.29
CA MET A 201 15.42 14.61 13.31
C MET A 201 16.80 14.38 12.69
N SER A 202 17.83 14.69 13.47
CA SER A 202 19.17 14.15 13.22
C SER A 202 19.32 12.82 13.95
N TYR A 203 20.03 11.90 13.32
CA TYR A 203 20.26 10.56 13.85
C TYR A 203 21.77 10.29 13.92
N VAL A 204 22.24 9.71 15.02
CA VAL A 204 23.63 9.25 15.18
C VAL A 204 23.65 7.73 15.29
N ALA A 205 24.45 7.09 14.44
CA ALA A 205 24.54 5.64 14.34
C ALA A 205 25.33 5.02 15.51
N ALA A 206 24.82 3.90 16.03
CA ALA A 206 25.62 2.99 16.86
C ALA A 206 26.58 2.16 15.99
N SER A 207 27.63 1.59 16.60
CA SER A 207 28.68 0.88 15.88
C SER A 207 28.18 -0.33 15.07
N ASN A 208 27.09 -0.96 15.50
CA ASN A 208 26.49 -2.12 14.83
C ASN A 208 25.56 -1.77 13.66
N GLN A 209 25.30 -0.49 13.39
CA GLN A 209 24.35 -0.05 12.35
C GLN A 209 25.06 0.11 11.00
N ALA A 210 25.45 -1.01 10.41
CA ALA A 210 26.18 -1.06 9.13
C ALA A 210 25.42 -0.44 7.95
N TRP A 211 24.09 -0.38 8.02
CA TRP A 211 23.25 0.26 7.00
C TRP A 211 23.49 1.78 6.91
N LEU A 212 23.86 2.43 8.03
CA LEU A 212 24.32 3.84 8.10
C LEU A 212 25.84 4.01 7.91
N GLY A 213 26.57 2.91 7.70
CA GLY A 213 28.04 2.93 7.62
C GLY A 213 28.72 2.82 9.00
N GLY A 214 27.98 2.55 10.08
CA GLY A 214 28.51 2.47 11.44
C GLY A 214 28.63 3.83 12.15
N ALA A 215 29.19 3.83 13.34
CA ALA A 215 29.29 5.02 14.20
C ALA A 215 30.13 6.16 13.58
N PRO A 216 29.95 7.42 14.05
CA PRO A 216 30.88 8.50 13.76
C PRO A 216 32.33 8.13 14.01
N ASN A 217 33.24 8.65 13.20
CA ASN A 217 34.68 8.42 13.33
C ASN A 217 35.46 9.76 13.24
N SER A 218 36.78 9.68 13.08
CA SER A 218 37.65 10.86 13.02
C SER A 218 37.37 11.79 11.83
N THR A 219 36.65 11.33 10.80
CA THR A 219 36.26 12.18 9.65
C THR A 219 34.90 12.84 9.86
N THR A 220 34.14 12.48 10.89
CA THR A 220 32.84 13.10 11.18
C THR A 220 33.05 14.49 11.78
N PRO A 221 32.49 15.57 11.18
CA PRO A 221 32.51 16.91 11.76
C PRO A 221 31.91 16.94 13.17
N SER A 222 32.27 17.92 14.00
CA SER A 222 31.71 18.05 15.35
C SER A 222 30.24 18.48 15.37
N LYS A 223 29.73 18.94 14.23
CA LYS A 223 28.33 19.30 14.04
C LYS A 223 27.94 18.98 12.60
N VAL A 224 26.79 18.33 12.43
CA VAL A 224 26.20 17.98 11.13
C VAL A 224 24.77 18.47 11.15
N THR A 225 24.35 19.22 10.13
CA THR A 225 23.11 19.98 10.12
C THR A 225 22.23 19.65 8.92
N THR A 226 20.95 19.46 9.21
CA THR A 226 19.85 19.49 8.25
C THR A 226 19.26 20.88 8.24
N HIS A 227 19.11 21.46 7.05
CA HIS A 227 18.58 22.80 6.83
C HIS A 227 17.26 22.68 6.09
N ILE A 228 16.20 23.28 6.62
CA ILE A 228 14.86 23.30 6.04
C ILE A 228 14.44 24.76 5.91
N ASP A 229 14.27 25.23 4.67
CA ASP A 229 14.04 26.65 4.39
C ASP A 229 12.57 27.03 4.54
N ASN A 230 11.65 26.09 4.29
CA ASN A 230 10.21 26.29 4.47
C ASN A 230 9.47 24.95 4.50
N VAL A 231 8.24 24.97 5.01
CA VAL A 231 7.32 23.82 4.97
C VAL A 231 5.91 24.32 4.69
N VAL A 232 5.21 23.68 3.77
CA VAL A 232 3.77 23.80 3.56
C VAL A 232 3.15 22.42 3.65
N MET A 233 2.21 22.24 4.57
CA MET A 233 1.45 20.98 4.73
C MET A 233 -0.03 21.27 4.56
N SER A 234 -0.68 20.50 3.69
CA SER A 234 -2.08 20.69 3.30
C SER A 234 -2.86 19.40 3.49
N GLN A 235 -4.02 19.47 4.14
CA GLN A 235 -4.94 18.34 4.34
C GLN A 235 -5.76 18.12 3.08
N TRP A 236 -5.84 16.87 2.60
CA TRP A 236 -6.80 16.52 1.54
C TRP A 236 -8.23 16.56 2.08
N THR A 237 -9.15 17.21 1.38
CA THR A 237 -10.55 17.40 1.81
C THR A 237 -11.57 16.69 0.92
N GLY A 238 -11.11 15.80 0.02
CA GLY A 238 -11.97 15.07 -0.91
C GLY A 238 -11.89 15.59 -2.35
N ALA A 239 -12.48 14.83 -3.27
CA ALA A 239 -12.75 15.29 -4.62
C ALA A 239 -13.99 16.20 -4.60
N GLY A 240 -13.81 17.49 -4.88
CA GLY A 240 -14.92 18.44 -4.84
C GLY A 240 -15.88 18.28 -6.00
N SER A 241 -17.19 18.29 -5.73
CA SER A 241 -18.19 18.59 -6.78
C SER A 241 -18.09 20.08 -7.13
N SER A 242 -17.91 20.40 -8.41
CA SER A 242 -17.80 21.77 -8.89
C SER A 242 -19.13 22.52 -8.74
N GLY A 243 -19.33 23.21 -7.62
CA GLY A 243 -20.34 24.26 -7.47
C GLY A 243 -19.76 25.58 -7.99
N GLY A 244 -20.26 26.05 -9.12
CA GLY A 244 -19.82 27.32 -9.71
C GLY A 244 -20.27 28.54 -8.89
N THR A 245 -19.38 29.54 -8.81
CA THR A 245 -19.66 30.97 -9.05
C THR A 245 -18.35 31.75 -9.01
N THR A 246 -18.05 32.47 -10.09
CA THR A 246 -16.95 33.44 -10.26
C THR A 246 -17.21 34.72 -9.46
N PRO A 247 -16.15 35.48 -9.09
CA PRO A 247 -15.99 36.80 -9.70
C PRO A 247 -14.56 37.09 -10.22
N SER A 248 -14.49 38.08 -11.11
CA SER A 248 -13.43 38.40 -12.07
C SER A 248 -12.35 39.38 -11.56
N ALA A 249 -11.10 39.23 -12.04
CA ALA A 249 -10.04 40.25 -12.17
C ALA A 249 -8.94 39.76 -13.17
N PRO A 250 -8.14 40.63 -13.82
CA PRO A 250 -7.87 40.54 -15.28
C PRO A 250 -6.55 39.88 -15.75
N THR A 251 -6.72 39.09 -16.83
CA THR A 251 -5.90 38.77 -18.02
C THR A 251 -4.36 38.65 -17.98
N THR A 252 -3.89 37.43 -18.26
CA THR A 252 -2.81 37.12 -19.24
C THR A 252 -3.19 35.79 -19.93
N PRO A 253 -3.11 35.65 -21.27
CA PRO A 253 -3.60 34.45 -21.94
C PRO A 253 -2.65 33.28 -21.68
N THR A 254 -3.05 32.38 -20.78
CA THR A 254 -2.51 31.02 -20.72
C THR A 254 -3.52 30.11 -21.41
N THR A 255 -3.06 29.42 -22.45
CA THR A 255 -3.87 28.41 -23.15
C THR A 255 -4.35 27.38 -22.13
N PRO A 256 -5.66 27.08 -22.04
CA PRO A 256 -6.17 26.13 -21.07
C PRO A 256 -5.70 24.73 -21.43
N THR A 257 -4.78 24.17 -20.67
CA THR A 257 -4.37 22.77 -20.78
C THR A 257 -5.39 21.91 -20.03
N THR A 258 -6.04 21.02 -20.78
CA THR A 258 -6.96 20.04 -20.21
C THR A 258 -6.15 19.07 -19.34
N PRO A 259 -6.65 18.61 -18.18
CA PRO A 259 -5.92 17.67 -17.34
C PRO A 259 -5.46 16.42 -18.11
N PRO A 260 -4.29 15.85 -17.80
CA PRO A 260 -3.85 14.59 -18.39
C PRO A 260 -4.89 13.50 -18.23
N VAL A 261 -5.09 12.69 -19.27
CA VAL A 261 -6.12 11.65 -19.27
C VAL A 261 -5.51 10.26 -19.16
N THR A 262 -6.22 9.36 -18.46
CA THR A 262 -5.95 7.91 -18.54
C THR A 262 -7.05 7.25 -19.35
N LYS A 263 -6.70 6.55 -20.42
CA LYS A 263 -7.67 5.94 -21.34
C LYS A 263 -7.24 4.54 -21.74
N THR A 264 -8.20 3.61 -21.78
CA THR A 264 -7.98 2.26 -22.35
C THR A 264 -8.69 2.13 -23.69
N ILE A 265 -8.02 1.55 -24.69
CA ILE A 265 -8.56 1.26 -26.02
C ILE A 265 -8.22 -0.18 -26.43
N GLY A 266 -9.07 -0.78 -27.28
CA GLY A 266 -8.90 -2.17 -27.71
C GLY A 266 -9.38 -3.19 -26.66
N THR A 267 -9.14 -4.46 -26.92
CA THR A 267 -9.51 -5.61 -26.09
C THR A 267 -8.48 -6.72 -26.25
N GLY A 268 -8.28 -7.54 -25.22
CA GLY A 268 -7.34 -8.66 -25.25
C GLY A 268 -6.48 -8.74 -23.98
N GLY A 269 -5.68 -9.80 -23.89
CA GLY A 269 -4.85 -10.11 -22.71
C GLY A 269 -3.54 -9.32 -22.64
N ASP A 270 -2.99 -8.91 -23.78
CA ASP A 270 -1.75 -8.13 -23.84
C ASP A 270 -2.03 -6.63 -23.65
N THR A 271 -1.00 -5.90 -23.22
CA THR A 271 -1.09 -4.49 -22.84
C THR A 271 0.11 -3.71 -23.36
N LEU A 272 -0.13 -2.67 -24.16
CA LEU A 272 0.82 -1.59 -24.41
C LEU A 272 0.37 -0.35 -23.64
N VAL A 273 1.26 0.32 -22.91
CA VAL A 273 0.96 1.60 -22.24
C VAL A 273 1.85 2.67 -22.83
N LEU A 274 1.25 3.69 -23.45
CA LEU A 274 1.94 4.83 -24.03
C LEU A 274 1.75 6.07 -23.14
N LYS A 275 2.82 6.85 -22.99
CA LYS A 275 2.86 8.17 -22.36
C LYS A 275 2.88 9.22 -23.47
N ILE A 276 1.81 10.00 -23.58
CA ILE A 276 1.59 10.94 -24.70
C ILE A 276 1.37 12.34 -24.15
N ASN A 277 2.01 13.34 -24.72
CA ASN A 277 1.78 14.73 -24.37
C ASN A 277 1.96 15.66 -25.59
N GLN A 278 1.75 16.97 -25.42
CA GLN A 278 1.72 17.91 -26.53
C GLN A 278 2.30 19.29 -26.18
N ASP A 279 2.78 19.97 -27.22
CA ASP A 279 2.77 21.43 -27.29
C ASP A 279 1.45 21.86 -27.95
N ALA A 280 0.57 22.54 -27.22
CA ALA A 280 -0.76 22.91 -27.74
C ALA A 280 -0.73 24.30 -28.41
N TYR A 281 -1.15 24.36 -29.68
CA TYR A 281 -1.32 25.62 -30.42
C TYR A 281 -2.54 25.54 -31.33
N ASN A 282 -3.45 26.55 -31.29
CA ASN A 282 -4.72 26.59 -32.04
C ASN A 282 -5.62 25.35 -31.87
N GLY A 283 -5.58 24.71 -30.70
CA GLY A 283 -6.23 23.43 -30.38
C GLY A 283 -5.22 22.32 -30.10
N ASN A 284 -5.71 21.19 -29.62
CA ASN A 284 -4.87 20.07 -29.17
C ASN A 284 -4.40 19.19 -30.34
N ALA A 285 -3.25 18.54 -30.14
CA ALA A 285 -2.73 17.49 -31.01
C ALA A 285 -3.69 16.30 -31.04
N GLN A 286 -3.94 15.79 -32.24
CA GLN A 286 -4.77 14.63 -32.53
C GLN A 286 -3.92 13.55 -33.15
N TYR A 287 -4.14 12.32 -32.71
CA TYR A 287 -3.35 11.17 -33.15
C TYR A 287 -4.17 9.89 -33.23
N THR A 288 -3.70 8.92 -33.98
CA THR A 288 -4.20 7.54 -33.93
C THR A 288 -3.09 6.59 -33.49
N ILE A 289 -3.50 5.47 -32.89
CA ILE A 289 -2.60 4.36 -32.56
C ILE A 289 -3.01 3.16 -33.39
N SER A 290 -2.05 2.52 -34.06
CA SER A 290 -2.25 1.24 -34.74
C SER A 290 -1.22 0.22 -34.30
N VAL A 291 -1.57 -1.05 -34.33
CA VAL A 291 -0.62 -2.15 -34.14
C VAL A 291 -0.64 -3.04 -35.38
N ASP A 292 0.54 -3.28 -35.94
CA ASP A 292 0.76 -3.99 -37.21
C ASP A 292 -0.11 -3.43 -38.36
N GLY A 293 -0.23 -2.09 -38.41
CA GLY A 293 -1.00 -1.37 -39.42
C GLY A 293 -2.52 -1.37 -39.19
N LYS A 294 -3.03 -2.04 -38.14
CA LYS A 294 -4.45 -2.01 -37.77
C LYS A 294 -4.69 -0.98 -36.67
N GLN A 295 -5.47 0.06 -36.97
CA GLN A 295 -5.84 1.07 -35.98
C GLN A 295 -6.63 0.44 -34.82
N ILE A 296 -6.24 0.78 -33.59
CA ILE A 296 -6.93 0.38 -32.36
C ILE A 296 -7.64 1.61 -31.81
N GLY A 297 -8.97 1.51 -31.64
CA GLY A 297 -9.80 2.63 -31.20
C GLY A 297 -10.01 3.72 -32.27
N THR A 298 -10.43 4.89 -31.83
CA THR A 298 -10.71 6.07 -32.67
C THR A 298 -9.52 7.02 -32.73
N THR A 299 -9.65 8.13 -33.46
CA THR A 299 -8.77 9.29 -33.25
C THR A 299 -8.83 9.74 -31.79
N LEU A 300 -7.67 10.05 -31.25
CA LEU A 300 -7.45 10.54 -29.88
C LEU A 300 -6.98 11.98 -29.93
N THR A 301 -7.19 12.70 -28.84
CA THR A 301 -6.77 14.09 -28.66
C THR A 301 -5.90 14.13 -27.42
N ALA A 302 -4.67 14.62 -27.56
CA ALA A 302 -3.76 14.81 -26.43
C ALA A 302 -4.33 15.89 -25.50
N SER A 303 -4.15 15.70 -24.20
CA SER A 303 -4.58 16.63 -23.16
C SER A 303 -3.38 17.15 -22.37
N ALA A 304 -2.49 16.24 -21.95
CA ALA A 304 -1.30 16.56 -21.17
C ALA A 304 -0.31 17.52 -21.87
N SER A 305 0.22 18.46 -21.09
CA SER A 305 1.21 19.44 -21.57
C SER A 305 2.64 18.93 -21.43
N HIS A 306 3.39 18.97 -22.54
CA HIS A 306 4.80 18.63 -22.58
C HIS A 306 5.65 19.59 -21.72
N ALA A 307 5.42 20.90 -21.83
CA ALA A 307 6.10 21.92 -21.02
C ALA A 307 5.85 21.76 -19.51
N ALA A 308 4.74 21.13 -19.11
CA ALA A 308 4.43 20.84 -17.71
C ALA A 308 4.99 19.48 -17.23
N GLY A 309 5.70 18.73 -18.09
CA GLY A 309 6.20 17.39 -17.78
C GLY A 309 5.10 16.38 -17.46
N GLN A 310 3.92 16.54 -18.07
CA GLN A 310 2.76 15.70 -17.84
C GLN A 310 2.54 14.73 -19.00
N ASP A 311 1.89 13.59 -18.73
CA ASP A 311 1.53 12.59 -19.75
C ASP A 311 0.09 12.13 -19.66
N ASP A 312 -0.58 12.07 -20.80
CA ASP A 312 -1.71 11.17 -21.00
C ASP A 312 -1.20 9.73 -20.94
N THR A 313 -1.93 8.86 -20.26
CA THR A 313 -1.62 7.43 -20.18
C THR A 313 -2.61 6.63 -21.01
N ILE A 314 -2.18 6.15 -22.16
CA ILE A 314 -3.02 5.40 -23.10
C ILE A 314 -2.67 3.91 -23.04
N THR A 315 -3.59 3.12 -22.50
CA THR A 315 -3.50 1.66 -22.45
C THR A 315 -4.15 1.04 -23.68
N VAL A 316 -3.37 0.36 -24.52
CA VAL A 316 -3.83 -0.34 -25.72
C VAL A 316 -3.85 -1.83 -25.43
N LYS A 317 -5.03 -2.44 -25.52
CA LYS A 317 -5.26 -3.87 -25.32
C LYS A 317 -5.31 -4.61 -26.65
N GLY A 318 -4.73 -5.81 -26.69
CA GLY A 318 -4.71 -6.68 -27.87
C GLY A 318 -4.41 -8.14 -27.51
N ASP A 319 -4.56 -9.03 -28.49
CA ASP A 319 -4.17 -10.43 -28.41
C ASP A 319 -3.09 -10.69 -29.47
N TRP A 320 -1.88 -10.19 -29.22
CA TRP A 320 -0.79 -10.29 -30.18
C TRP A 320 -0.10 -11.65 -30.05
N GLY A 321 0.21 -12.26 -31.18
CA GLY A 321 0.89 -13.56 -31.23
C GLY A 321 2.31 -13.49 -30.70
N ALA A 322 2.98 -14.64 -30.59
CA ALA A 322 4.42 -14.61 -30.36
C ALA A 322 5.15 -14.09 -31.61
N GLY A 323 6.21 -13.30 -31.40
CA GLY A 323 6.99 -12.69 -32.49
C GLY A 323 7.12 -11.18 -32.35
N SER A 324 7.68 -10.56 -33.40
CA SER A 324 7.87 -9.12 -33.50
C SER A 324 6.61 -8.43 -34.01
N HIS A 325 6.29 -7.31 -33.37
CA HIS A 325 5.14 -6.47 -33.66
C HIS A 325 5.56 -5.01 -33.71
N LYS A 326 4.68 -4.17 -34.25
CA LYS A 326 4.92 -2.75 -34.44
C LYS A 326 3.73 -1.93 -33.96
N VAL A 327 3.94 -1.02 -33.01
CA VAL A 327 2.95 0.01 -32.67
C VAL A 327 3.32 1.31 -33.38
N THR A 328 2.34 1.93 -34.03
CA THR A 328 2.50 3.17 -34.78
C THR A 328 1.64 4.25 -34.14
N VAL A 329 2.26 5.38 -33.77
CA VAL A 329 1.56 6.62 -33.37
C VAL A 329 1.59 7.57 -34.56
N ASN A 330 0.43 8.00 -35.03
CA ASN A 330 0.31 8.87 -36.21
C ASN A 330 -0.26 10.23 -35.82
N PHE A 331 0.55 11.29 -35.89
CA PHE A 331 0.14 12.67 -35.60
C PHE A 331 -0.59 13.28 -36.81
N LEU A 332 -1.75 13.90 -36.57
CA LEU A 332 -2.74 14.17 -37.63
C LEU A 332 -2.99 15.65 -37.94
N ASN A 333 -2.71 16.55 -37.02
CA ASN A 333 -3.12 17.95 -37.16
C ASN A 333 -2.03 18.94 -36.73
N ASP A 334 -0.80 18.78 -37.17
CA ASP A 334 0.26 19.78 -37.05
C ASP A 334 -0.21 21.19 -37.48
N ALA A 335 0.27 22.21 -36.77
CA ALA A 335 0.02 23.63 -37.05
C ALA A 335 1.17 24.50 -36.52
N TYR A 336 1.79 25.28 -37.41
CA TYR A 336 2.89 26.18 -37.07
C TYR A 336 2.57 27.65 -37.40
N GLY A 337 2.66 28.51 -36.39
CA GLY A 337 2.38 29.95 -36.44
C GLY A 337 3.61 30.84 -36.63
N GLY A 338 4.79 30.28 -36.92
CA GLY A 338 6.01 31.04 -37.19
C GLY A 338 6.97 31.21 -36.01
N SER A 339 6.68 30.60 -34.84
CA SER A 339 7.61 30.52 -33.70
C SER A 339 7.34 29.29 -32.85
N ALA A 340 8.30 28.87 -32.01
CA ALA A 340 8.15 27.70 -31.14
C ALA A 340 6.99 27.80 -30.12
N ALA A 341 6.67 29.01 -29.65
CA ALA A 341 5.52 29.23 -28.76
C ALA A 341 4.16 29.14 -29.48
N LEU A 342 4.19 29.05 -30.81
CA LEU A 342 3.03 28.97 -31.70
C LEU A 342 3.14 27.70 -32.56
N ASP A 343 3.62 26.61 -31.98
CA ASP A 343 3.82 25.34 -32.67
C ASP A 343 3.04 24.23 -31.98
N ARG A 344 2.41 23.36 -32.77
CA ARG A 344 1.67 22.22 -32.24
C ARG A 344 2.46 20.94 -32.49
N ASN A 345 2.96 20.36 -31.42
CA ASN A 345 3.72 19.11 -31.47
C ASN A 345 3.02 18.03 -30.65
N LEU A 346 3.31 16.77 -30.99
CA LEU A 346 2.94 15.60 -30.20
C LEU A 346 4.21 14.89 -29.76
N HIS A 347 4.26 14.44 -28.52
CA HIS A 347 5.40 13.68 -28.00
C HIS A 347 4.93 12.34 -27.43
N VAL A 348 5.83 11.36 -27.53
CA VAL A 348 5.74 10.07 -26.88
C VAL A 348 6.91 9.98 -25.91
N ASP A 349 6.62 9.98 -24.60
CA ASP A 349 7.65 10.01 -23.55
C ASP A 349 8.01 8.62 -23.03
N GLY A 350 7.24 7.60 -23.43
CA GLY A 350 7.54 6.22 -23.10
C GLY A 350 6.48 5.22 -23.54
N ILE A 351 6.91 3.98 -23.80
CA ILE A 351 6.03 2.86 -24.08
C ILE A 351 6.45 1.64 -23.25
N THR A 352 5.49 0.96 -22.63
CA THR A 352 5.70 -0.36 -22.01
C THR A 352 4.84 -1.42 -22.71
N PHE A 353 5.36 -2.64 -22.85
CA PHE A 353 4.64 -3.82 -23.29
C PHE A 353 4.59 -4.86 -22.16
N ASN A 354 3.39 -5.24 -21.73
CA ASN A 354 3.13 -6.14 -20.61
C ASN A 354 3.96 -5.79 -19.35
N GLY A 355 4.05 -4.49 -19.05
CA GLY A 355 4.79 -3.96 -17.91
C GLY A 355 6.29 -3.75 -18.13
N LYS A 356 6.85 -4.18 -19.27
CA LYS A 356 8.27 -3.97 -19.61
C LYS A 356 8.44 -2.78 -20.54
N ALA A 357 9.30 -1.83 -20.20
CA ALA A 357 9.62 -0.69 -21.06
C ALA A 357 10.27 -1.13 -22.39
N LEU A 358 9.88 -0.47 -23.48
CA LEU A 358 10.57 -0.58 -24.76
C LEU A 358 11.85 0.25 -24.73
N SER A 359 12.94 -0.29 -25.28
CA SER A 359 14.24 0.40 -25.31
C SER A 359 14.24 1.65 -26.19
N ASN A 360 13.42 1.65 -27.24
CA ASN A 360 13.18 2.78 -28.13
C ASN A 360 11.69 3.12 -28.05
N GLY A 361 11.27 3.72 -26.94
CA GLY A 361 9.85 4.01 -26.64
C GLY A 361 9.49 5.49 -26.66
N THR A 362 10.37 6.36 -27.15
CA THR A 362 10.15 7.82 -27.14
C THR A 362 10.28 8.44 -28.54
N ALA A 363 9.54 9.52 -28.81
CA ALA A 363 9.63 10.27 -30.07
C ALA A 363 8.99 11.66 -29.96
N ASP A 364 9.58 12.63 -30.66
CA ASP A 364 9.00 13.96 -30.90
C ASP A 364 8.42 14.03 -32.33
N LEU A 365 7.16 14.39 -32.46
CA LEU A 365 6.46 14.54 -33.73
C LEU A 365 6.12 16.02 -33.96
N SER A 366 6.99 16.71 -34.70
CA SER A 366 6.84 18.13 -35.08
C SER A 366 6.19 18.37 -36.44
N LYS A 367 5.59 17.32 -37.01
CA LYS A 367 4.83 17.37 -38.27
C LYS A 367 3.89 16.18 -38.36
N ASN A 368 2.87 16.31 -39.18
CA ASN A 368 1.97 15.19 -39.49
C ASN A 368 2.74 13.96 -39.98
N GLY A 369 2.37 12.80 -39.44
CA GLY A 369 2.88 11.51 -39.89
C GLY A 369 3.08 10.48 -38.79
N PRO A 370 3.40 9.24 -39.20
CA PRO A 370 3.59 8.12 -38.30
C PRO A 370 5.01 8.04 -37.75
N VAL A 371 5.13 7.61 -36.49
CA VAL A 371 6.34 7.04 -35.91
C VAL A 371 6.06 5.60 -35.47
N ASP A 372 7.01 4.72 -35.72
CA ASP A 372 6.90 3.28 -35.45
C ASP A 372 7.80 2.87 -34.27
N PHE A 373 7.25 2.05 -33.38
CA PHE A 373 7.98 1.44 -32.26
C PHE A 373 7.85 -0.08 -32.33
N GLY A 374 8.98 -0.77 -32.33
CA GLY A 374 9.03 -2.22 -32.33
C GLY A 374 8.87 -2.79 -30.92
N PHE A 375 8.02 -3.82 -30.78
CA PHE A 375 7.95 -4.64 -29.57
C PHE A 375 7.90 -6.11 -29.95
N ALA A 376 8.23 -7.01 -29.02
CA ALA A 376 8.18 -8.43 -29.28
C ALA A 376 7.55 -9.17 -28.12
N LYS A 377 6.67 -10.11 -28.44
CA LYS A 377 6.16 -11.08 -27.49
C LYS A 377 7.00 -12.34 -27.58
N ALA A 378 7.58 -12.74 -26.46
CA ALA A 378 8.38 -13.95 -26.39
C ALA A 378 7.54 -15.15 -26.85
N THR A 379 8.14 -16.02 -27.66
CA THR A 379 7.58 -17.36 -27.87
C THR A 379 7.54 -18.07 -26.53
N THR A 380 6.39 -18.63 -26.18
CA THR A 380 6.32 -19.59 -25.09
C THR A 380 7.37 -20.66 -25.38
N PRO A 381 8.35 -20.92 -24.51
CA PRO A 381 9.36 -21.91 -24.80
C PRO A 381 8.68 -23.25 -25.04
N THR A 382 9.00 -23.89 -26.16
CA THR A 382 8.71 -25.32 -26.37
C THR A 382 9.20 -26.06 -25.13
N PRO A 383 8.38 -26.92 -24.50
CA PRO A 383 8.77 -27.57 -23.27
C PRO A 383 10.07 -28.34 -23.50
N THR A 384 11.14 -27.85 -22.90
CA THR A 384 12.38 -28.62 -22.73
C THR A 384 12.01 -29.80 -21.83
N PRO A 385 12.44 -31.04 -22.13
CA PRO A 385 12.05 -32.22 -21.35
C PRO A 385 12.32 -31.96 -19.87
N THR A 386 11.25 -32.07 -19.09
CA THR A 386 11.19 -31.81 -17.66
C THR A 386 12.27 -32.64 -16.94
N PRO A 387 13.14 -32.02 -16.13
CA PRO A 387 13.97 -32.78 -15.19
C PRO A 387 13.06 -33.60 -14.28
N ALA A 388 13.46 -34.83 -13.97
CA ALA A 388 12.74 -35.74 -13.08
C ALA A 388 12.30 -35.05 -11.77
N PRO A 389 11.17 -35.49 -11.17
CA PRO A 389 10.54 -34.79 -10.06
C PRO A 389 11.50 -34.63 -8.88
N SER A 390 11.63 -33.40 -8.39
CA SER A 390 12.24 -33.12 -7.10
C SER A 390 11.34 -33.69 -6.00
N THR A 391 11.92 -34.51 -5.13
CA THR A 391 11.23 -35.19 -4.01
C THR A 391 11.07 -34.31 -2.77
N ASP A 392 11.15 -32.99 -2.91
CA ASP A 392 10.89 -32.06 -1.80
C ASP A 392 10.06 -30.88 -2.32
N PRO A 393 8.74 -30.80 -1.99
CA PRO A 393 7.91 -29.71 -2.43
C PRO A 393 8.23 -28.46 -1.59
N ALA A 394 8.59 -27.37 -2.27
CA ALA A 394 8.59 -26.05 -1.67
C ALA A 394 7.14 -25.69 -1.30
N VAL A 395 6.88 -25.55 0.00
CA VAL A 395 5.62 -24.97 0.53
C VAL A 395 5.41 -23.60 -0.11
N VAL A 396 4.26 -23.40 -0.74
CA VAL A 396 3.91 -22.12 -1.35
C VAL A 396 3.25 -21.24 -0.29
N VAL A 397 3.86 -20.09 -0.01
CA VAL A 397 3.23 -19.02 0.79
C VAL A 397 2.90 -17.88 -0.14
N LYS A 398 1.62 -17.53 -0.27
CA LYS A 398 1.17 -16.55 -1.26
C LYS A 398 -0.02 -15.75 -0.77
N THR A 399 0.03 -14.43 -0.97
CA THR A 399 -1.12 -13.54 -0.76
C THR A 399 -1.74 -13.14 -2.09
N ILE A 400 -3.08 -13.14 -2.17
CA ILE A 400 -3.87 -12.70 -3.34
C ILE A 400 -5.03 -11.81 -2.90
N GLY A 401 -5.49 -10.92 -3.78
CA GLY A 401 -6.51 -9.92 -3.44
C GLY A 401 -5.92 -8.70 -2.73
N SER A 402 -6.80 -7.86 -2.18
CA SER A 402 -6.47 -6.62 -1.47
C SER A 402 -7.64 -6.26 -0.55
N GLY A 403 -7.38 -5.58 0.56
CA GLY A 403 -8.40 -5.18 1.53
C GLY A 403 -8.12 -5.66 2.96
N SER A 404 -8.95 -5.21 3.90
CA SER A 404 -8.80 -5.39 5.34
C SER A 404 -9.10 -6.81 5.83
N ASP A 405 -10.09 -7.45 5.23
CA ASP A 405 -10.47 -8.83 5.53
C ASP A 405 -9.43 -9.84 5.04
N THR A 406 -9.38 -10.99 5.71
CA THR A 406 -8.40 -12.04 5.48
C THR A 406 -9.04 -13.40 5.53
N ILE A 407 -8.93 -14.19 4.47
CA ILE A 407 -9.12 -15.63 4.52
C ILE A 407 -7.75 -16.30 4.43
N VAL A 408 -7.37 -17.15 5.38
CA VAL A 408 -6.18 -18.01 5.23
C VAL A 408 -6.65 -19.41 4.88
N MET A 409 -6.20 -19.91 3.73
CA MET A 409 -6.53 -21.22 3.20
C MET A 409 -5.29 -22.09 3.15
N LYS A 410 -5.33 -23.25 3.80
CA LYS A 410 -4.30 -24.27 3.70
C LYS A 410 -4.66 -25.28 2.62
N VAL A 411 -3.71 -25.53 1.73
CA VAL A 411 -3.94 -26.32 0.51
C VAL A 411 -2.84 -27.36 0.34
N SER A 412 -3.21 -28.58 0.03
CA SER A 412 -2.27 -29.62 -0.40
C SER A 412 -2.79 -30.41 -1.60
N GLN A 413 -1.96 -31.28 -2.17
CA GLN A 413 -2.30 -32.03 -3.38
C GLN A 413 -1.77 -33.47 -3.39
N ASP A 414 -2.45 -34.32 -4.16
CA ASP A 414 -1.83 -35.48 -4.82
C ASP A 414 -1.39 -35.04 -6.21
N ALA A 415 -0.08 -34.95 -6.45
CA ALA A 415 0.43 -34.55 -7.76
C ALA A 415 0.46 -35.75 -8.72
N TYR A 416 -0.18 -35.62 -9.89
CA TYR A 416 -0.13 -36.61 -10.97
C TYR A 416 -0.11 -35.89 -12.33
N ASN A 417 0.87 -36.18 -13.19
CA ASN A 417 1.10 -35.50 -14.48
C ASN A 417 1.25 -33.97 -14.40
N GLY A 418 1.79 -33.46 -13.28
CA GLY A 418 1.88 -32.04 -12.92
C GLY A 418 1.02 -31.67 -11.71
N ASN A 419 1.15 -30.43 -11.24
CA ASN A 419 0.49 -29.97 -10.02
C ASN A 419 -0.99 -29.62 -10.24
N CYS A 420 -1.76 -29.66 -9.16
CA CYS A 420 -3.13 -29.15 -9.12
C CYS A 420 -3.15 -27.65 -9.41
N GLN A 421 -4.11 -27.22 -10.22
CA GLN A 421 -4.41 -25.83 -10.50
C GLN A 421 -5.84 -25.53 -10.06
N TYR A 422 -6.02 -24.37 -9.44
CA TYR A 422 -7.32 -23.94 -8.93
C TYR A 422 -7.49 -22.42 -9.04
N ILE A 423 -8.74 -21.98 -8.96
CA ILE A 423 -9.11 -20.57 -8.86
C ILE A 423 -9.93 -20.34 -7.60
N VAL A 424 -9.85 -19.13 -7.08
CA VAL A 424 -10.55 -18.69 -5.88
C VAL A 424 -11.44 -17.51 -6.23
N SER A 425 -12.68 -17.55 -5.76
CA SER A 425 -13.63 -16.45 -5.90
C SER A 425 -14.32 -16.18 -4.57
N VAL A 426 -14.65 -14.92 -4.29
CA VAL A 426 -15.58 -14.57 -3.21
C VAL A 426 -16.79 -13.87 -3.81
N ASP A 427 -17.99 -14.31 -3.44
CA ASP A 427 -19.28 -13.83 -3.95
C ASP A 427 -19.35 -13.81 -5.49
N GLY A 428 -18.75 -14.84 -6.10
CA GLY A 428 -18.71 -15.01 -7.56
C GLY A 428 -17.65 -14.17 -8.28
N LYS A 429 -16.92 -13.30 -7.59
CA LYS A 429 -15.80 -12.53 -8.15
C LYS A 429 -14.48 -13.25 -7.92
N GLN A 430 -13.77 -13.57 -8.99
CA GLN A 430 -12.45 -14.20 -8.89
C GLN A 430 -11.43 -13.25 -8.25
N ILE A 431 -10.66 -13.78 -7.30
CA ILE A 431 -9.58 -13.07 -6.61
C ILE A 431 -8.25 -13.63 -7.10
N GLY A 432 -7.43 -12.78 -7.73
CA GLY A 432 -6.17 -13.18 -8.35
C GLY A 432 -6.32 -14.00 -9.66
N GLY A 433 -5.25 -14.68 -10.06
CA GLY A 433 -5.20 -15.56 -11.24
C GLY A 433 -5.25 -17.05 -10.87
N THR A 434 -5.01 -17.94 -11.85
CA THR A 434 -4.86 -19.38 -11.59
C THR A 434 -3.72 -19.65 -10.62
N LEU A 435 -4.01 -20.42 -9.58
CA LEU A 435 -3.06 -20.86 -8.57
C LEU A 435 -2.60 -22.30 -8.87
N SER A 436 -1.43 -22.68 -8.36
CA SER A 436 -0.91 -24.04 -8.43
C SER A 436 -0.51 -24.49 -7.05
N ALA A 437 -0.96 -25.68 -6.64
CA ALA A 437 -0.55 -26.29 -5.38
C ALA A 437 0.90 -26.78 -5.48
N GLY A 438 1.67 -26.64 -4.41
CA GLY A 438 3.03 -27.11 -4.24
C GLY A 438 3.10 -28.26 -3.24
N ALA A 439 2.52 -28.09 -2.05
CA ALA A 439 2.62 -29.05 -0.95
C ALA A 439 1.94 -30.40 -1.23
N LEU A 440 2.64 -31.50 -0.94
CA LEU A 440 2.11 -32.86 -1.11
C LEU A 440 1.30 -33.27 0.12
N HIS A 441 0.07 -33.73 -0.10
CA HIS A 441 -0.86 -34.15 0.96
C HIS A 441 -0.27 -35.30 1.82
N SER A 442 0.45 -36.23 1.17
CA SER A 442 1.13 -37.34 1.85
C SER A 442 2.24 -36.93 2.82
N THR A 443 2.68 -35.66 2.79
CA THR A 443 3.72 -35.13 3.68
C THR A 443 3.16 -34.38 4.89
N SER A 444 1.84 -34.24 4.99
CA SER A 444 1.18 -33.42 6.02
C SER A 444 1.73 -31.99 6.09
N LYS A 445 2.13 -31.45 4.93
CA LYS A 445 2.50 -30.06 4.72
C LYS A 445 1.41 -29.39 3.90
N ASP A 446 1.21 -28.10 4.15
CA ASP A 446 0.25 -27.28 3.42
C ASP A 446 0.92 -26.08 2.78
N ASP A 447 0.46 -25.70 1.60
CA ASP A 447 0.60 -24.34 1.10
C ASP A 447 -0.27 -23.41 1.94
N ILE A 448 0.19 -22.18 2.15
CA ILE A 448 -0.57 -21.15 2.88
C ILE A 448 -0.94 -20.05 1.90
N ILE A 449 -2.23 -19.97 1.58
CA ILE A 449 -2.78 -18.96 0.68
C ILE A 449 -3.60 -17.96 1.48
N THR A 450 -3.12 -16.72 1.56
CA THR A 450 -3.84 -15.62 2.18
C THR A 450 -4.64 -14.88 1.12
N ILE A 451 -5.96 -14.84 1.25
CA ILE A 451 -6.89 -14.16 0.35
C ILE A 451 -7.39 -12.89 1.05
N LYS A 452 -7.18 -11.74 0.45
CA LYS A 452 -7.54 -10.42 1.00
C LYS A 452 -8.76 -9.84 0.27
N GLY A 453 -9.62 -9.16 1.02
CA GLY A 453 -10.83 -8.52 0.51
C GLY A 453 -11.35 -7.43 1.44
N ASP A 454 -12.43 -6.77 1.03
CA ASP A 454 -13.26 -5.89 1.87
C ASP A 454 -14.70 -6.36 1.67
N TRP A 455 -15.05 -7.48 2.28
CA TRP A 455 -16.36 -8.11 2.07
C TRP A 455 -17.41 -7.48 2.97
N GLY A 456 -16.99 -6.92 4.10
CA GLY A 456 -17.84 -6.14 4.97
C GLY A 456 -18.83 -7.00 5.74
N VAL A 457 -19.73 -6.33 6.44
CA VAL A 457 -20.69 -6.98 7.33
C VAL A 457 -21.71 -7.81 6.55
N GLY A 458 -21.93 -9.05 6.97
CA GLY A 458 -22.91 -9.95 6.36
C GLY A 458 -22.35 -11.30 5.94
N ASP A 459 -23.20 -12.09 5.26
CA ASP A 459 -22.86 -13.45 4.82
C ASP A 459 -22.17 -13.42 3.45
N HIS A 460 -21.05 -14.13 3.36
CA HIS A 460 -20.23 -14.22 2.17
C HIS A 460 -19.95 -15.67 1.77
N LYS A 461 -19.54 -15.84 0.52
CA LYS A 461 -19.27 -17.16 -0.07
C LYS A 461 -17.91 -17.20 -0.73
N LEU A 462 -17.00 -17.98 -0.15
CA LEU A 462 -15.77 -18.40 -0.81
C LEU A 462 -16.05 -19.61 -1.70
N THR A 463 -15.64 -19.55 -2.96
CA THR A 463 -15.66 -20.67 -3.90
C THR A 463 -14.24 -21.00 -4.33
N VAL A 464 -13.81 -22.23 -4.07
CA VAL A 464 -12.57 -22.79 -4.63
C VAL A 464 -12.95 -23.74 -5.74
N LYS A 465 -12.33 -23.58 -6.92
CA LYS A 465 -12.59 -24.45 -8.08
C LYS A 465 -11.30 -25.09 -8.56
N PHE A 466 -11.25 -26.42 -8.48
CA PHE A 466 -10.21 -27.24 -9.08
C PHE A 466 -10.45 -27.39 -10.58
N ILE A 467 -9.43 -27.12 -11.42
CA ILE A 467 -9.62 -26.89 -12.86
C ILE A 467 -8.80 -27.80 -13.78
N ASN A 468 -7.89 -28.62 -13.26
CA ASN A 468 -7.03 -29.47 -14.10
C ASN A 468 -6.90 -30.91 -13.60
N ASP A 469 -7.98 -31.54 -13.14
CA ASP A 469 -8.00 -32.97 -12.82
C ASP A 469 -7.39 -33.85 -13.94
N ALA A 470 -6.69 -34.91 -13.52
CA ALA A 470 -6.11 -35.93 -14.38
C ALA A 470 -5.91 -37.22 -13.58
N SER A 471 -6.32 -38.36 -14.15
CA SER A 471 -6.17 -39.68 -13.53
C SER A 471 -5.72 -40.74 -14.53
N GLY A 472 -5.10 -41.80 -14.04
CA GLY A 472 -4.65 -42.93 -14.86
C GLY A 472 -4.15 -44.11 -14.01
N SER A 473 -3.63 -45.15 -14.66
CA SER A 473 -3.17 -46.36 -13.96
C SER A 473 -2.00 -46.13 -12.99
N GLY A 474 -1.32 -44.99 -13.09
CA GLY A 474 -0.18 -44.63 -12.25
C GLY A 474 -0.49 -43.63 -11.13
N GLY A 475 -1.74 -43.19 -10.98
CA GLY A 475 -2.12 -42.21 -9.95
C GLY A 475 -3.31 -41.33 -10.34
N ASP A 476 -3.67 -40.45 -9.41
CA ASP A 476 -4.79 -39.52 -9.53
C ASP A 476 -4.37 -38.14 -9.00
N ARG A 477 -4.85 -37.07 -9.64
CA ARG A 477 -4.54 -35.69 -9.26
C ARG A 477 -5.68 -35.15 -8.40
N ASN A 478 -5.43 -35.01 -7.11
CA ASN A 478 -6.41 -34.52 -6.15
C ASN A 478 -5.96 -33.22 -5.50
N LEU A 479 -6.89 -32.29 -5.29
CA LEU A 479 -6.66 -31.07 -4.51
C LEU A 479 -7.36 -31.20 -3.15
N TYR A 480 -6.70 -30.73 -2.11
CA TYR A 480 -7.20 -30.73 -0.74
C TYR A 480 -7.22 -29.30 -0.20
N ILE A 481 -8.30 -28.96 0.49
CA ILE A 481 -8.36 -27.82 1.40
C ILE A 481 -8.31 -28.43 2.80
N ASP A 482 -7.22 -28.17 3.49
CA ASP A 482 -6.90 -28.78 4.77
C ASP A 482 -7.31 -27.91 5.95
N ASP A 483 -7.45 -26.59 5.74
CA ASP A 483 -7.91 -25.62 6.74
C ASP A 483 -8.37 -24.31 6.06
N LEU A 484 -9.34 -23.63 6.67
CA LEU A 484 -9.83 -22.32 6.25
C LEU A 484 -10.18 -21.46 7.48
N THR A 485 -9.57 -20.27 7.55
CA THR A 485 -9.90 -19.26 8.56
C THR A 485 -10.25 -17.93 7.91
N PHE A 486 -11.18 -17.19 8.49
CA PHE A 486 -11.58 -15.82 8.14
C PHE A 486 -11.29 -14.89 9.33
N ASN A 487 -10.45 -13.89 9.14
CA ASN A 487 -9.98 -12.94 10.16
C ASN A 487 -9.50 -13.63 11.45
N GLY A 488 -8.91 -14.82 11.31
CA GLY A 488 -8.42 -15.64 12.42
C GLY A 488 -9.44 -16.60 13.03
N THR A 489 -10.70 -16.57 12.58
CA THR A 489 -11.77 -17.49 12.99
C THR A 489 -11.94 -18.63 11.97
N THR A 490 -12.04 -19.87 12.42
CA THR A 490 -12.27 -21.02 11.52
C THR A 490 -13.64 -20.96 10.85
N PHE A 491 -13.72 -21.35 9.58
CA PHE A 491 -14.99 -21.48 8.87
C PHE A 491 -15.87 -22.60 9.48
N ALA A 492 -17.20 -22.50 9.34
CA ALA A 492 -18.12 -23.58 9.75
C ALA A 492 -17.91 -24.90 8.98
N LYS A 493 -17.32 -24.80 7.79
CA LYS A 493 -16.75 -25.90 7.01
C LYS A 493 -15.38 -25.42 6.56
N ASP A 494 -14.34 -26.11 6.97
CA ASP A 494 -12.94 -25.70 6.82
C ASP A 494 -12.12 -26.61 5.92
N THR A 495 -12.66 -27.79 5.57
CA THR A 495 -11.98 -28.80 4.75
C THR A 495 -12.77 -29.20 3.50
N ALA A 496 -12.05 -29.63 2.45
CA ALA A 496 -12.63 -30.23 1.26
C ALA A 496 -11.64 -31.10 0.48
N THR A 497 -12.15 -32.14 -0.17
CA THR A 497 -11.39 -32.95 -1.15
C THR A 497 -11.99 -32.80 -2.54
N PHE A 498 -11.14 -32.54 -3.52
CA PHE A 498 -11.50 -32.47 -4.93
C PHE A 498 -10.82 -33.62 -5.66
N ARG A 499 -11.60 -34.66 -6.00
CA ARG A 499 -11.12 -35.79 -6.82
C ARG A 499 -11.39 -35.65 -8.31
N ILE A 500 -12.16 -34.63 -8.68
CA ILE A 500 -12.49 -34.28 -10.06
C ILE A 500 -12.61 -32.77 -10.15
N ASN A 501 -12.53 -32.25 -11.38
CA ASN A 501 -12.76 -30.83 -11.65
C ASN A 501 -14.12 -30.37 -11.10
N GLY A 502 -14.13 -29.25 -10.37
CA GLY A 502 -15.36 -28.72 -9.82
C GLY A 502 -15.16 -27.68 -8.72
N PRO A 503 -16.20 -26.89 -8.41
CA PRO A 503 -16.20 -25.96 -7.31
C PRO A 503 -16.61 -26.62 -5.98
N ASN A 504 -16.14 -26.07 -4.88
CA ASN A 504 -16.70 -26.26 -3.54
C ASN A 504 -16.89 -24.89 -2.90
N ASP A 505 -18.02 -24.72 -2.20
CA ASP A 505 -18.41 -23.46 -1.58
C ASP A 505 -18.22 -23.54 -0.06
N PHE A 506 -17.68 -22.47 0.50
CA PHE A 506 -17.46 -22.26 1.93
C PHE A 506 -18.11 -20.93 2.33
N ARG A 507 -18.72 -20.88 3.52
CA ARG A 507 -19.47 -19.72 4.00
C ARG A 507 -18.75 -19.08 5.18
N PHE A 508 -18.69 -17.76 5.19
CA PHE A 508 -18.14 -16.95 6.27
C PHE A 508 -18.97 -15.67 6.43
N SER A 509 -18.88 -15.01 7.57
CA SER A 509 -19.56 -13.74 7.79
C SER A 509 -18.76 -12.81 8.70
N GLU A 510 -18.87 -11.51 8.47
CA GLU A 510 -18.30 -10.48 9.34
C GLU A 510 -19.42 -9.88 10.22
N ALA A 511 -19.18 -9.82 11.54
CA ALA A 511 -20.12 -9.25 12.49
C ALA A 511 -20.07 -7.72 12.47
N ALA A 512 -21.22 -7.07 12.69
CA ALA A 512 -21.40 -5.64 12.42
C ALA A 512 -20.60 -4.66 13.31
N GLU A 513 -19.82 -5.14 14.28
CA GLU A 513 -19.18 -4.30 15.30
C GLU A 513 -17.70 -4.64 15.59
N GLY A 514 -16.98 -5.32 14.68
CA GLY A 514 -15.54 -5.58 14.83
C GLY A 514 -15.20 -6.52 16.00
N PHE A 515 -16.18 -7.27 16.48
CA PHE A 515 -16.05 -8.27 17.53
C PHE A 515 -15.74 -9.63 16.89
N ALA A 516 -14.50 -10.10 16.98
CA ALA A 516 -14.08 -11.38 16.41
C ALA A 516 -14.72 -12.55 17.18
N ALA A 517 -15.90 -12.98 16.74
CA ALA A 517 -16.57 -14.16 17.27
C ALA A 517 -15.90 -15.43 16.75
N THR A 518 -15.66 -16.41 17.62
CA THR A 518 -15.24 -17.78 17.30
C THR A 518 -16.37 -18.54 16.61
N TYR A 519 -17.61 -18.33 17.06
CA TYR A 519 -18.81 -18.89 16.45
C TYR A 519 -19.89 -17.83 16.31
N ILE A 520 -20.70 -17.92 15.26
CA ILE A 520 -21.86 -17.05 15.04
C ILE A 520 -23.09 -17.93 14.90
N GLY A 521 -24.07 -17.75 15.80
CA GLY A 521 -25.35 -18.43 15.74
C GLY A 521 -26.21 -17.97 14.56
N THR A 522 -27.04 -18.90 14.11
CA THR A 522 -28.00 -18.73 13.03
C THR A 522 -29.39 -18.48 13.60
N ALA A 523 -30.40 -18.38 12.72
CA ALA A 523 -31.80 -18.31 13.14
C ALA A 523 -32.40 -19.67 13.55
N TYR A 524 -31.64 -20.76 13.43
CA TYR A 524 -32.05 -22.12 13.75
C TYR A 524 -31.45 -22.57 15.09
N LYS A 525 -31.77 -23.80 15.50
CA LYS A 525 -31.17 -24.40 16.71
C LYS A 525 -29.74 -24.80 16.41
N ASP A 526 -28.79 -24.14 17.03
CA ASP A 526 -27.37 -24.40 16.86
C ASP A 526 -26.78 -25.16 18.06
N SER A 527 -25.64 -25.80 17.84
CA SER A 527 -24.86 -26.45 18.89
C SER A 527 -23.39 -26.08 18.73
N PHE A 528 -22.81 -25.49 19.77
CA PHE A 528 -21.44 -25.01 19.80
C PHE A 528 -20.65 -25.89 20.75
N ALA A 529 -19.69 -26.65 20.22
CA ALA A 529 -18.76 -27.42 21.03
C ALA A 529 -17.65 -26.51 21.56
N VAL A 530 -17.23 -26.77 22.79
CA VAL A 530 -16.10 -26.11 23.45
C VAL A 530 -15.31 -27.20 24.15
N ASP A 531 -14.08 -27.40 23.69
CA ASP A 531 -13.16 -28.42 24.17
C ASP A 531 -12.18 -27.81 25.19
N HIS A 532 -11.76 -28.61 26.18
CA HIS A 532 -10.69 -28.19 27.08
C HIS A 532 -9.40 -27.91 26.30
N GLY A 533 -8.85 -26.69 26.45
CA GLY A 533 -7.67 -26.20 25.74
C GLY A 533 -7.95 -25.26 24.58
N ASP A 534 -9.23 -24.99 24.24
CA ASP A 534 -9.62 -24.02 23.19
C ASP A 534 -9.25 -22.57 23.54
N GLY A 535 -8.96 -22.29 24.81
CA GLY A 535 -8.66 -20.94 25.29
C GLY A 535 -9.88 -20.04 25.23
N ARG A 536 -9.76 -18.90 24.54
CA ARG A 536 -10.83 -17.90 24.47
C ARG A 536 -11.78 -18.19 23.31
N VAL A 537 -12.98 -18.67 23.63
CA VAL A 537 -14.10 -18.84 22.72
C VAL A 537 -15.08 -17.67 22.84
N VAL A 538 -15.56 -17.17 21.72
CA VAL A 538 -16.51 -16.07 21.63
C VAL A 538 -17.67 -16.49 20.74
N ILE A 539 -18.90 -16.41 21.23
CA ILE A 539 -20.08 -16.80 20.46
C ILE A 539 -20.98 -15.58 20.32
N ASP A 540 -21.15 -15.13 19.08
CA ASP A 540 -22.15 -14.13 18.74
C ASP A 540 -23.47 -14.82 18.33
N ARG A 541 -24.61 -14.14 18.55
CA ARG A 541 -25.96 -14.60 18.20
C ARG A 541 -26.38 -15.95 18.83
N PHE A 542 -25.84 -16.30 19.99
CA PHE A 542 -26.34 -17.43 20.76
C PHE A 542 -27.77 -17.14 21.28
N THR A 543 -28.74 -17.98 20.93
CA THR A 543 -30.13 -17.85 21.33
C THR A 543 -30.43 -18.78 22.52
N SER A 544 -30.42 -18.20 23.72
CA SER A 544 -30.76 -18.95 24.95
C SER A 544 -32.16 -19.60 24.88
N GLY A 545 -32.24 -20.86 25.31
CA GLY A 545 -33.44 -21.71 25.22
C GLY A 545 -33.61 -22.43 23.89
N SER A 546 -32.89 -22.03 22.84
CA SER A 546 -32.89 -22.67 21.52
C SER A 546 -31.60 -23.45 21.30
N ASP A 547 -30.46 -22.78 21.50
CA ASP A 547 -29.14 -23.29 21.16
C ASP A 547 -28.53 -24.11 22.30
N LYS A 548 -27.41 -24.77 22.00
CA LYS A 548 -26.66 -25.59 22.96
C LYS A 548 -25.19 -25.23 22.99
N LEU A 549 -24.64 -25.15 24.19
CA LEU A 549 -23.22 -25.24 24.48
C LEU A 549 -22.92 -26.68 24.87
N VAL A 550 -21.95 -27.30 24.21
CA VAL A 550 -21.48 -28.65 24.51
C VAL A 550 -20.05 -28.53 24.99
N PHE A 551 -19.84 -28.75 26.28
CA PHE A 551 -18.53 -28.70 26.91
C PHE A 551 -17.95 -30.11 26.98
N ASN A 552 -16.83 -30.35 26.30
CA ASN A 552 -16.12 -31.63 26.34
C ASN A 552 -14.88 -31.49 27.21
N ASP A 553 -14.68 -32.43 28.13
CA ASP A 553 -13.55 -32.45 29.09
C ASP A 553 -13.44 -31.20 30.00
N LEU A 554 -14.54 -30.46 30.17
CA LEU A 554 -14.70 -29.37 31.14
C LEU A 554 -15.79 -29.75 32.16
N ALA A 555 -15.62 -29.41 33.43
CA ALA A 555 -16.55 -29.82 34.47
C ALA A 555 -17.54 -28.72 34.87
N LYS A 556 -18.81 -29.09 35.04
CA LYS A 556 -19.86 -28.18 35.51
C LYS A 556 -19.59 -27.61 36.91
N ALA A 557 -18.89 -28.36 37.77
CA ALA A 557 -18.57 -27.92 39.13
C ALA A 557 -17.61 -26.72 39.14
N ASP A 558 -16.84 -26.54 38.06
CA ASP A 558 -15.78 -25.55 37.93
C ASP A 558 -16.25 -24.31 37.15
N LEU A 559 -17.48 -24.33 36.62
CA LEU A 559 -18.06 -23.25 35.83
C LEU A 559 -18.50 -22.07 36.70
N HIS A 560 -17.98 -20.89 36.36
CA HIS A 560 -18.45 -19.59 36.85
C HIS A 560 -19.05 -18.76 35.71
N MET A 561 -20.06 -17.96 36.03
CA MET A 561 -20.76 -17.11 35.06
C MET A 561 -20.88 -15.68 35.58
N ALA A 562 -20.53 -14.70 34.74
CA ALA A 562 -20.69 -13.29 35.05
C ALA A 562 -21.09 -12.48 33.81
N THR A 563 -22.04 -11.57 33.97
CA THR A 563 -22.30 -10.56 32.93
C THR A 563 -21.16 -9.56 32.91
N THR A 564 -20.62 -9.28 31.72
CA THR A 564 -19.51 -8.33 31.55
C THR A 564 -19.57 -7.66 30.19
N THR A 565 -18.73 -6.65 29.99
CA THR A 565 -18.53 -6.01 28.70
C THR A 565 -17.14 -6.34 28.21
N GLN A 566 -17.02 -6.97 27.04
CA GLN A 566 -15.74 -7.22 26.36
C GLN A 566 -15.72 -6.49 25.02
N GLY A 567 -14.67 -5.69 24.77
CA GLY A 567 -14.54 -4.97 23.50
C GLY A 567 -15.69 -3.99 23.20
N GLY A 568 -16.38 -3.49 24.23
CA GLY A 568 -17.57 -2.62 24.07
C GLY A 568 -18.90 -3.37 23.94
N VAL A 569 -18.88 -4.70 23.78
CA VAL A 569 -20.07 -5.55 23.65
C VAL A 569 -20.45 -6.14 25.01
N SER A 570 -21.71 -6.00 25.41
CA SER A 570 -22.27 -6.62 26.62
C SER A 570 -22.58 -8.09 26.37
N GLY A 571 -22.29 -8.96 27.32
CA GLY A 571 -22.56 -10.40 27.19
C GLY A 571 -22.34 -11.18 28.48
N LEU A 572 -22.44 -12.51 28.37
CA LEU A 572 -22.24 -13.45 29.48
C LEU A 572 -20.90 -14.14 29.31
N LEU A 573 -20.00 -13.94 30.26
CA LEU A 573 -18.72 -14.65 30.33
C LEU A 573 -18.88 -15.91 31.18
N LEU A 574 -18.48 -17.04 30.61
CA LEU A 574 -18.30 -18.32 31.27
C LEU A 574 -16.81 -18.55 31.44
N THR A 575 -16.38 -18.92 32.64
CA THR A 575 -14.99 -19.25 32.99
C THR A 575 -14.95 -20.54 33.76
N PHE A 576 -13.85 -21.29 33.68
CA PHE A 576 -13.67 -22.55 34.40
C PHE A 576 -12.47 -22.46 35.35
N ASP A 577 -12.59 -23.01 36.55
CA ASP A 577 -11.46 -23.09 37.49
C ASP A 577 -10.28 -23.88 36.89
N ASP A 578 -9.07 -23.52 37.30
CA ASP A 578 -7.80 -24.19 36.95
C ASP A 578 -7.50 -24.35 35.44
N THR A 579 -8.20 -23.61 34.57
CA THR A 579 -7.96 -23.57 33.11
C THR A 579 -7.85 -22.13 32.59
N ALA A 580 -7.35 -21.97 31.36
CA ALA A 580 -7.39 -20.69 30.65
C ALA A 580 -8.64 -20.53 29.75
N ASP A 581 -9.54 -21.53 29.78
CA ASP A 581 -10.66 -21.61 28.86
C ASP A 581 -11.79 -20.66 29.28
N THR A 582 -12.30 -19.89 28.32
CA THR A 582 -13.39 -18.94 28.54
C THR A 582 -14.35 -18.95 27.37
N VAL A 583 -15.65 -18.80 27.65
CA VAL A 583 -16.67 -18.59 26.61
C VAL A 583 -17.37 -17.27 26.85
N PHE A 584 -17.29 -16.33 25.91
CA PHE A 584 -18.07 -15.10 25.96
C PHE A 584 -19.24 -15.17 24.98
N LEU A 585 -20.46 -15.16 25.51
CA LEU A 585 -21.68 -15.11 24.73
C LEU A 585 -22.10 -13.65 24.54
N ALA A 586 -21.83 -13.09 23.37
CA ALA A 586 -22.19 -11.70 23.06
C ALA A 586 -23.70 -11.52 23.06
N HIS A 587 -24.15 -10.39 23.61
CA HIS A 587 -25.56 -9.99 23.73
C HIS A 587 -26.44 -10.92 24.58
N VAL A 588 -25.89 -12.00 25.15
CA VAL A 588 -26.58 -12.90 26.07
C VAL A 588 -26.38 -12.41 27.49
N SER A 589 -27.46 -12.27 28.26
CA SER A 589 -27.39 -11.87 29.67
C SER A 589 -27.59 -13.03 30.64
N LYS A 590 -28.16 -14.15 30.17
CA LYS A 590 -28.44 -15.36 30.96
C LYS A 590 -28.67 -16.56 30.05
N LEU A 591 -28.29 -17.75 30.52
CA LEU A 591 -28.60 -19.04 29.90
C LEU A 591 -29.82 -19.71 30.55
N ALA A 592 -30.56 -20.49 29.76
CA ALA A 592 -31.57 -21.41 30.26
C ALA A 592 -30.89 -22.66 30.84
N THR A 593 -31.56 -23.31 31.79
CA THR A 593 -31.00 -24.50 32.47
C THR A 593 -30.69 -25.67 31.53
N THR A 594 -31.29 -25.67 30.34
CA THR A 594 -31.12 -26.69 29.31
C THR A 594 -30.07 -26.34 28.26
N ASP A 595 -29.46 -25.16 28.31
CA ASP A 595 -28.59 -24.67 27.24
C ASP A 595 -27.19 -25.28 27.27
N MET A 596 -26.80 -25.91 28.38
CA MET A 596 -25.47 -26.48 28.55
C MET A 596 -25.54 -27.99 28.68
N LEU A 597 -24.71 -28.68 27.91
CA LEU A 597 -24.42 -30.09 28.00
C LEU A 597 -22.93 -30.23 28.37
N PHE A 598 -22.63 -31.07 29.36
CA PHE A 598 -21.27 -31.43 29.74
C PHE A 598 -21.11 -32.91 29.39
N VAL A 599 -20.12 -33.23 28.56
CA VAL A 599 -19.89 -34.57 27.99
C VAL A 599 -18.65 -35.21 28.60
#